data_AF-A0A8D2G7I4-F1
#
_entry.id   AF-A0A8D2G7I4-F1
#
_cell.length_a   1.000
_cell.length_b   1.000
_cell.length_c   1.000
_cell.angle_alpha   90.00
_cell.angle_beta   90.00
_cell.angle_gamma   90.00
#
_symmetry.space_group_name_H-M   'P 1'
#
loop_
_entity.id
_entity.type
_entity.pdbx_description
1 polymer ?
#
loop_
_entity_poly.entity_id
_entity_poly.type
_entity_poly.pdbx_seq_one_letter_code
_entity_poly.pdbx_strand_id
1 'polypeptide(L)'
;MAAGRLLLYTGLSLALCALGMLAVAICSDHWYETDARKHRDRCKAFNTRRVDPGFIYNNNNNLPLRASRSRLDRWEGKLLRARNRRQLFAMSPADECSRQYNSTNMGLWRKCHRQGFDPEIAALIRKGEIERCTYIKYHYSSATIPRNLTFNITKTIRQDEWHALHLRRMTAGFMGMAVAIILFGWIIGVLGCCWDRGLMQYVAGLLFLMGGTFCIISLCTCVAGINFELSRYPRYLYGLPDDISHGYGWSMFCAWGGLGLTLISGFFCTLAPSVQPVPRTNCPKSRPENGTVC
;
A
#
# COMPACT_ATOMS: atom_id res chain seq x y z
N MET A 1 4.80 -4.31 -44.52
CA MET A 1 3.79 -5.20 -43.89
C MET A 1 4.33 -5.99 -42.70
N ALA A 2 5.54 -6.57 -42.76
CA ALA A 2 6.09 -7.38 -41.66
C ALA A 2 6.33 -6.60 -40.34
N ALA A 3 6.90 -5.39 -40.40
CA ALA A 3 7.21 -4.60 -39.19
C ALA A 3 5.97 -4.23 -38.37
N GLY A 4 4.87 -3.86 -39.02
CA GLY A 4 3.61 -3.52 -38.34
C GLY A 4 3.01 -4.72 -37.61
N ARG A 5 2.99 -5.91 -38.23
CA ARG A 5 2.50 -7.13 -37.58
C ARG A 5 3.40 -7.55 -36.40
N LEU A 6 4.72 -7.39 -36.54
CA LEU A 6 5.66 -7.70 -35.47
C LEU A 6 5.44 -6.81 -34.24
N LEU A 7 5.23 -5.50 -34.45
CA LEU A 7 4.86 -4.57 -33.38
C LEU A 7 3.55 -4.96 -32.67
N LEU A 8 2.54 -5.41 -33.43
CA LEU A 8 1.27 -5.87 -32.86
C LEU A 8 1.43 -7.12 -31.99
N TYR A 9 2.15 -8.13 -32.48
CA TYR A 9 2.41 -9.35 -31.72
C TYR A 9 3.24 -9.05 -30.46
N THR A 10 4.24 -8.17 -30.57
CA THR A 10 5.01 -7.74 -29.38
C THR A 10 4.11 -7.02 -28.38
N GLY A 11 3.26 -6.09 -28.82
CA GLY A 11 2.28 -5.40 -27.96
C GLY A 11 1.35 -6.37 -27.23
N LEU A 12 0.76 -7.33 -27.95
CA LEU A 12 -0.12 -8.34 -27.36
C LEU A 12 0.60 -9.28 -26.39
N SER A 13 1.84 -9.68 -26.69
CA SER A 13 2.64 -10.49 -25.76
C SER A 13 2.97 -9.72 -24.48
N LEU A 14 3.32 -8.44 -24.59
CA LEU A 14 3.61 -7.57 -23.45
C LEU A 14 2.36 -7.35 -22.59
N ALA A 15 1.18 -7.20 -23.22
CA ALA A 15 -0.09 -7.12 -22.50
C ALA A 15 -0.41 -8.41 -21.74
N LEU A 16 -0.14 -9.59 -22.32
CA LEU A 16 -0.34 -10.87 -21.63
C LEU A 16 0.61 -11.01 -20.43
N CYS A 17 1.89 -10.66 -20.60
CA CYS A 17 2.85 -10.62 -19.49
C CYS A 17 2.43 -9.62 -18.40
N ALA A 18 1.92 -8.46 -18.80
CA ALA A 18 1.40 -7.45 -17.88
C ALA A 18 0.21 -7.98 -17.07
N LEU A 19 -0.75 -8.65 -17.72
CA LEU A 19 -1.87 -9.30 -17.05
C LEU A 19 -1.41 -10.36 -16.05
N GLY A 20 -0.44 -11.19 -16.42
CA GLY A 20 0.15 -12.19 -15.53
C GLY A 20 0.79 -11.55 -14.30
N MET A 21 1.58 -10.49 -14.48
CA MET A 21 2.21 -9.76 -13.38
C MET A 21 1.18 -9.07 -12.48
N LEU A 22 0.16 -8.43 -13.05
CA LEU A 22 -0.92 -7.81 -12.27
C LEU A 22 -1.74 -8.84 -11.50
N ALA A 23 -2.02 -10.01 -12.09
CA ALA A 23 -2.71 -11.10 -11.41
C ALA A 23 -1.89 -11.65 -10.25
N VAL A 24 -0.58 -11.89 -10.44
CA VAL A 24 0.33 -12.29 -9.37
C VAL A 24 0.37 -11.22 -8.29
N ALA A 25 0.45 -9.95 -8.64
CA ALA A 25 0.42 -8.86 -7.68
C ALA A 25 -0.87 -8.88 -6.84
N ILE A 26 -2.05 -9.03 -7.45
CA ILE A 26 -3.33 -9.05 -6.72
C ILE A 26 -3.48 -10.27 -5.81
N CYS A 27 -3.02 -11.44 -6.26
CA CYS A 27 -3.14 -12.69 -5.49
C CYS A 27 -2.06 -12.86 -4.42
N SER A 28 -0.98 -12.09 -4.48
CA SER A 28 0.15 -12.22 -3.57
C SER A 28 0.01 -11.36 -2.31
N ASP A 29 0.58 -11.88 -1.22
CA ASP A 29 0.52 -11.26 0.10
C ASP A 29 1.74 -10.39 0.46
N HIS A 30 2.54 -10.01 -0.53
CA HIS A 30 3.84 -9.32 -0.33
C HIS A 30 3.83 -7.90 -0.92
N TRP A 31 2.83 -7.08 -0.59
CA TRP A 31 2.78 -5.68 -1.00
C TRP A 31 3.62 -4.80 -0.07
N TYR A 32 3.51 -5.07 1.22
CA TYR A 32 4.22 -4.33 2.26
C TYR A 32 4.79 -5.29 3.31
N GLU A 33 6.06 -5.12 3.64
CA GLU A 33 6.78 -5.92 4.61
C GLU A 33 7.13 -5.09 5.84
N THR A 34 6.97 -5.70 7.01
CA THR A 34 7.35 -5.12 8.31
C THR A 34 8.26 -6.11 9.05
N ASP A 35 9.46 -5.66 9.43
CA ASP A 35 10.44 -6.41 10.21
C ASP A 35 10.64 -5.76 11.58
N ALA A 36 10.13 -6.44 12.61
CA ALA A 36 10.15 -5.98 13.99
C ALA A 36 11.32 -6.55 14.82
N ARG A 37 12.26 -7.30 14.22
CA ARG A 37 13.35 -7.98 14.96
C ARG A 37 14.19 -7.01 15.80
N LYS A 38 14.67 -5.93 15.19
CA LYS A 38 15.50 -4.92 15.87
C LYS A 38 14.77 -4.29 17.06
N HIS A 39 13.48 -4.02 16.92
CA HIS A 39 12.66 -3.51 18.00
C HIS A 39 12.50 -4.54 19.14
N ARG A 40 12.19 -5.79 18.78
CA ARG A 40 12.05 -6.90 19.74
C ARG A 40 13.34 -7.15 20.53
N ASP A 41 14.50 -7.14 19.86
CA ASP A 41 15.79 -7.41 20.51
C ASP A 41 16.15 -6.30 21.51
N ARG A 42 15.82 -5.03 21.18
CA ARG A 42 15.96 -3.95 22.16
C ARG A 42 15.02 -4.06 23.34
N CYS A 43 13.76 -4.45 23.11
CA CYS A 43 12.82 -4.66 24.20
C CYS A 43 13.20 -5.84 25.09
N LYS A 44 13.76 -6.91 24.52
CA LYS A 44 14.37 -8.01 25.28
C LYS A 44 15.53 -7.51 26.13
N ALA A 45 16.47 -6.75 25.56
CA ALA A 45 17.60 -6.18 26.29
C ALA A 45 17.17 -5.20 27.40
N PHE A 46 16.09 -4.44 27.19
CA PHE A 46 15.52 -3.56 28.20
C PHE A 46 14.87 -4.35 29.34
N ASN A 47 14.14 -5.42 29.01
CA ASN A 47 13.50 -6.27 30.01
C ASN A 47 14.52 -7.05 30.85
N THR A 48 15.57 -7.61 30.24
CA THR A 48 16.63 -8.31 30.98
C THR A 48 17.36 -7.38 31.95
N ARG A 49 17.63 -6.12 31.56
CA ARG A 49 18.22 -5.10 32.46
C ARG A 49 17.33 -4.73 33.66
N ARG A 50 16.02 -4.98 33.60
CA ARG A 50 15.10 -4.79 34.74
C ARG A 50 14.98 -6.03 35.62
N VAL A 51 15.18 -7.22 35.05
CA VAL A 51 15.09 -8.50 35.77
C VAL A 51 16.33 -8.75 36.62
N ASP A 52 17.46 -8.09 36.32
CA ASP A 52 18.55 -7.95 37.28
C ASP A 52 18.17 -6.86 38.29
N PRO A 53 17.86 -7.17 39.57
CA PRO A 53 17.87 -6.17 40.64
C PRO A 53 19.34 -5.84 40.96
N GLY A 54 20.11 -5.44 39.94
CA GLY A 54 21.36 -4.76 40.15
C GLY A 54 20.99 -3.43 40.80
N PHE A 55 21.22 -3.34 42.10
CA PHE A 55 21.17 -2.11 42.87
C PHE A 55 21.51 -0.93 41.96
N ILE A 56 20.54 -0.05 41.71
CA ILE A 56 20.85 1.26 41.16
C ILE A 56 21.69 1.92 42.25
N TYR A 57 23.02 1.80 42.16
CA TYR A 57 23.93 2.76 42.76
C TYR A 57 23.66 4.09 42.05
N ASN A 58 22.60 4.76 42.47
CA ASN A 58 22.48 6.18 42.27
C ASN A 58 23.52 6.79 43.21
N ASN A 59 24.79 6.85 42.77
CA ASN A 59 25.81 7.65 43.41
C ASN A 59 25.52 9.12 43.10
N ASN A 60 24.38 9.60 43.58
CA ASN A 60 24.07 11.01 43.71
C ASN A 60 24.06 11.31 45.20
N ASN A 61 25.26 11.57 45.72
CA ASN A 61 25.52 12.18 47.03
C ASN A 61 25.04 13.65 47.06
N ASN A 62 23.78 13.85 46.70
CA ASN A 62 23.16 15.17 46.65
C ASN A 62 21.67 15.01 46.94
N LEU A 63 21.29 14.28 48.00
CA LEU A 63 20.00 14.55 48.62
C LEU A 63 20.09 15.99 49.16
N PRO A 64 19.28 16.94 48.65
CA PRO A 64 19.08 18.17 49.40
C PRO A 64 18.31 17.77 50.64
N LEU A 65 18.99 17.87 51.76
CA LEU A 65 18.39 17.89 53.08
C LEU A 65 17.11 18.73 53.02
N ARG A 66 16.06 18.17 53.61
CA ARG A 66 14.83 18.82 54.07
C ARG A 66 15.10 20.27 54.49
N ALA A 67 15.00 21.19 53.53
CA ALA A 67 15.05 22.62 53.78
C ALA A 67 13.61 23.13 53.88
N SER A 68 13.42 23.92 54.93
CA SER A 68 12.20 24.58 55.36
C SER A 68 11.22 24.98 54.25
N ARG A 69 9.95 24.75 54.56
CA ARG A 69 8.74 25.19 53.85
C ARG A 69 8.77 26.72 53.65
N SER A 70 9.36 27.18 52.56
CA SER A 70 9.23 28.56 52.09
C SER A 70 8.24 28.61 50.93
N ARG A 71 7.39 29.64 50.96
CA ARG A 71 6.24 29.86 50.07
C ARG A 71 6.64 29.75 48.60
N LEU A 72 6.20 28.68 47.93
CA LEU A 72 6.37 28.53 46.48
C LEU A 72 5.32 29.38 45.76
N ASP A 73 5.79 30.34 44.96
CA ASP A 73 4.94 31.19 44.15
C ASP A 73 4.14 30.39 43.12
N ARG A 74 2.88 30.79 42.97
CA ARG A 74 1.82 30.20 42.12
C ARG A 74 2.22 29.98 40.64
N TRP A 75 3.33 30.54 40.19
CA TRP A 75 3.85 30.47 38.83
C TRP A 75 4.71 29.23 38.54
N GLU A 76 5.52 28.74 39.49
CA GLU A 76 6.34 27.53 39.28
C GLU A 76 5.49 26.25 39.19
N GLY A 77 4.35 26.20 39.90
CA GLY A 77 3.40 25.10 39.81
C GLY A 77 2.77 24.95 38.42
N LYS A 78 2.61 26.05 37.66
CA LYS A 78 2.14 26.01 36.26
C LYS A 78 3.23 25.53 35.30
N LEU A 79 4.48 25.94 35.48
CA LEU A 79 5.61 25.50 34.65
C LEU A 79 5.94 24.02 34.90
N LEU A 80 5.89 23.55 36.15
CA LEU A 80 6.04 22.13 36.48
C LEU A 80 4.87 21.29 35.95
N ARG A 81 3.62 21.79 36.00
CA ARG A 81 2.49 21.15 35.30
C ARG A 81 2.66 21.15 33.78
N ALA A 82 3.17 22.22 33.19
CA ALA A 82 3.43 22.29 31.74
C ALA A 82 4.58 21.36 31.32
N ARG A 83 5.61 21.21 32.15
CA ARG A 83 6.71 20.25 31.98
C ARG A 83 6.21 18.81 32.12
N ASN A 84 5.40 18.52 33.14
CA ASN A 84 4.72 17.23 33.28
C ASN A 84 3.77 16.93 32.12
N ARG A 85 3.07 17.94 31.59
CA ARG A 85 2.17 17.77 30.44
C ARG A 85 2.93 17.50 29.15
N ARG A 86 4.14 18.04 28.97
CA ARG A 86 5.04 17.72 27.84
C ARG A 86 5.71 16.35 28.02
N GLN A 87 6.02 15.96 29.26
CA GLN A 87 6.55 14.62 29.58
C GLN A 87 5.49 13.52 29.55
N LEU A 88 4.19 13.84 29.69
CA LEU A 88 3.08 12.89 29.50
C LEU A 88 2.91 12.44 28.04
N PHE A 89 3.54 13.14 27.09
CA PHE A 89 3.53 12.80 25.66
C PHE A 89 4.88 12.27 25.16
N ALA A 90 5.91 12.25 26.01
CA ALA A 90 7.12 11.47 25.77
C ALA A 90 6.85 10.09 26.36
N MET A 91 6.34 9.18 25.54
CA MET A 91 6.15 7.77 25.89
C MET A 91 7.46 7.27 26.50
N SER A 92 7.41 6.73 27.72
CA SER A 92 8.60 6.12 28.32
C SER A 92 9.01 4.93 27.45
N PRO A 93 10.32 4.66 27.22
CA PRO A 93 10.76 3.47 26.47
C PRO A 93 10.23 2.15 27.06
N ALA A 94 9.79 2.17 28.33
CA ALA A 94 9.10 1.07 28.98
C ALA A 94 7.67 0.84 28.46
N ASP A 95 6.94 1.90 28.12
CA ASP A 95 5.60 1.82 27.56
C ASP A 95 5.64 1.43 26.07
N GLU A 96 6.70 1.82 25.34
CA GLU A 96 6.92 1.38 23.94
C GLU A 96 7.13 -0.14 23.82
N CYS A 97 7.83 -0.75 24.78
CA CYS A 97 8.06 -2.20 24.83
C CYS A 97 6.90 -3.03 25.40
N SER A 98 5.83 -2.39 25.86
CA SER A 98 4.62 -3.09 26.31
C SER A 98 3.82 -3.71 25.15
N ARG A 99 4.01 -3.19 23.93
CA ARG A 99 3.39 -3.70 22.71
C ARG A 99 4.31 -4.64 21.98
N GLN A 100 3.86 -5.87 21.81
CA GLN A 100 4.52 -6.84 20.93
C GLN A 100 4.19 -6.52 19.48
N TYR A 101 5.22 -6.11 18.73
CA TYR A 101 5.15 -5.95 17.28
C TYR A 101 5.68 -7.23 16.62
N ASN A 102 4.86 -7.80 15.74
CA ASN A 102 5.21 -9.03 15.02
C ASN A 102 5.60 -8.71 13.59
N SER A 103 6.54 -9.49 13.04
CA SER A 103 6.91 -9.38 11.62
C SER A 103 5.77 -9.91 10.73
N THR A 104 5.28 -9.07 9.82
CA THR A 104 4.14 -9.41 8.97
C THR A 104 4.34 -8.96 7.53
N ASN A 105 3.83 -9.79 6.62
CA ASN A 105 3.68 -9.49 5.21
C ASN A 105 2.20 -9.16 4.96
N MET A 106 1.94 -8.02 4.34
CA MET A 106 0.60 -7.56 4.04
C MET A 106 0.35 -7.62 2.53
N GLY A 107 -0.70 -8.32 2.14
CA GLY A 107 -1.28 -8.32 0.81
C GLY A 107 -2.42 -7.34 0.68
N LEU A 108 -3.11 -7.44 -0.46
CA LEU A 108 -4.40 -6.79 -0.64
C LEU A 108 -5.47 -7.47 0.24
N TRP A 109 -5.56 -8.80 0.19
CA TRP A 109 -6.66 -9.56 0.80
C TRP A 109 -6.34 -10.14 2.18
N ARG A 110 -5.09 -10.54 2.39
CA ARG A 110 -4.66 -11.26 3.60
C ARG A 110 -3.42 -10.60 4.18
N LYS A 111 -3.25 -10.79 5.49
CA LYS A 111 -2.07 -10.41 6.24
C LYS A 111 -1.51 -11.65 6.91
N CYS A 112 -0.26 -11.99 6.62
CA CYS A 112 0.39 -13.21 7.08
C CYS A 112 1.60 -12.92 7.96
N HIS A 113 1.85 -13.81 8.92
CA HIS A 113 3.08 -13.80 9.72
C HIS A 113 4.27 -14.35 8.91
N ARG A 114 5.43 -13.70 9.03
CA ARG A 114 6.63 -14.06 8.26
C ARG A 114 7.25 -15.36 8.80
N GLN A 115 7.73 -16.22 7.90
CA GLN A 115 8.28 -17.53 8.28
C GLN A 115 9.67 -17.40 8.92
N GLY A 116 9.89 -18.00 10.10
CA GLY A 116 11.22 -18.11 10.71
C GLY A 116 11.71 -16.88 11.51
N PHE A 117 10.88 -15.84 11.66
CA PHE A 117 11.24 -14.63 12.41
C PHE A 117 10.91 -14.74 13.91
N ASP A 118 9.83 -15.44 14.24
CA ASP A 118 9.33 -15.60 15.61
C ASP A 118 9.12 -17.09 15.94
N PRO A 119 10.03 -17.74 16.68
CA PRO A 119 9.90 -19.16 17.03
C PRO A 119 8.71 -19.42 17.98
N GLU A 120 8.39 -18.47 18.86
CA GLU A 120 7.23 -18.56 19.77
C GLU A 120 5.92 -18.51 19.00
N ILE A 121 5.76 -17.58 18.07
CA ILE A 121 4.56 -17.48 17.24
C ILE A 121 4.48 -18.68 16.28
N ALA A 122 5.61 -19.13 15.72
CA ALA A 122 5.64 -20.34 14.92
C ALA A 122 5.22 -21.58 15.72
N ALA A 123 5.56 -21.65 17.01
CA ALA A 123 5.10 -22.70 17.91
C ALA A 123 3.59 -22.59 18.21
N LEU A 124 3.07 -21.38 18.43
CA LEU A 124 1.62 -21.14 18.60
C LEU A 124 0.82 -21.48 17.33
N ILE A 125 1.37 -21.19 16.15
CA ILE A 125 0.79 -21.59 14.85
C ILE A 125 0.82 -23.12 14.70
N ARG A 126 1.93 -23.79 15.08
CA ARG A 126 2.00 -25.26 15.04
C ARG A 126 1.01 -25.92 15.99
N LYS A 127 0.74 -25.31 17.14
CA LYS A 127 -0.27 -25.76 18.10
C LYS A 127 -1.70 -25.52 17.62
N GLY A 128 -1.90 -24.71 16.58
CA GLY A 128 -3.20 -24.37 16.03
C GLY A 128 -3.96 -23.29 16.83
N GLU A 129 -3.31 -22.62 17.79
CA GLU A 129 -3.93 -21.56 18.59
C GLU A 129 -4.06 -20.24 17.81
N ILE A 130 -3.21 -20.02 16.80
CA ILE A 130 -3.19 -18.80 15.98
C ILE A 130 -3.12 -19.16 14.50
N GLU A 131 -4.02 -18.60 13.70
CA GLU A 131 -3.96 -18.70 12.24
C GLU A 131 -2.78 -17.91 11.68
N ARG A 132 -2.02 -18.53 10.76
CA ARG A 132 -0.83 -17.91 10.16
C ARG A 132 -1.15 -16.67 9.32
N CYS A 133 -2.32 -16.66 8.70
CA CYS A 133 -2.80 -15.61 7.82
C CYS A 133 -4.20 -15.21 8.25
N THR A 134 -4.42 -13.92 8.43
CA THR A 134 -5.72 -13.35 8.76
C THR A 134 -6.23 -12.54 7.57
N TYR A 135 -7.53 -12.55 7.35
CA TYR A 135 -8.14 -11.76 6.28
C TYR A 135 -8.17 -10.28 6.66
N ILE A 136 -7.89 -9.40 5.69
CA ILE A 136 -7.98 -7.96 5.90
C ILE A 136 -9.46 -7.58 5.92
N LYS A 137 -9.90 -6.96 7.02
CA LYS A 137 -11.29 -6.51 7.18
C LYS A 137 -11.54 -5.28 6.33
N TYR A 138 -12.32 -5.43 5.27
CA TYR A 138 -12.83 -4.32 4.44
C TYR A 138 -14.14 -3.73 4.96
N HIS A 139 -14.56 -4.09 6.17
CA HIS A 139 -15.72 -3.54 6.86
C HIS A 139 -15.27 -2.80 8.11
N TYR A 140 -16.02 -1.77 8.49
CA TYR A 140 -15.79 -1.05 9.74
C TYR A 140 -16.07 -1.97 10.92
N SER A 141 -15.13 -2.07 11.87
CA SER A 141 -15.29 -2.83 13.11
C SER A 141 -14.80 -1.99 14.27
N SER A 142 -15.71 -1.53 15.13
CA SER A 142 -15.41 -0.69 16.30
C SER A 142 -14.74 -1.44 17.46
N ALA A 143 -14.50 -2.75 17.32
CA ALA A 143 -13.99 -3.62 18.38
C ALA A 143 -12.52 -3.35 18.76
N THR A 144 -11.78 -2.58 17.96
CA THR A 144 -10.37 -2.25 18.19
C THR A 144 -10.14 -0.95 18.97
N ILE A 145 -11.20 -0.17 19.26
CA ILE A 145 -11.06 1.14 19.91
C ILE A 145 -10.96 0.95 21.44
N PRO A 146 -9.83 1.33 22.07
CA PRO A 146 -9.69 1.27 23.52
C PRO A 146 -10.72 2.20 24.20
N ARG A 147 -11.48 1.66 25.16
CA ARG A 147 -12.61 2.35 25.81
C ARG A 147 -12.21 3.56 26.67
N ASN A 148 -10.92 3.75 26.96
CA ASN A 148 -10.40 4.77 27.88
C ASN A 148 -9.92 6.06 27.19
N LEU A 149 -10.28 6.30 25.93
CA LEU A 149 -9.88 7.51 25.19
C LEU A 149 -10.93 8.63 25.28
N THR A 150 -10.47 9.88 25.33
CA THR A 150 -11.35 11.06 25.36
C THR A 150 -12.23 11.14 24.11
N PHE A 151 -13.48 11.60 24.26
CA PHE A 151 -14.49 11.64 23.19
C PHE A 151 -14.04 12.36 21.91
N ASN A 152 -13.15 13.36 22.03
CA ASN A 152 -12.63 14.07 20.87
C ASN A 152 -11.68 13.20 20.03
N ILE A 153 -10.84 12.39 20.69
CA ILE A 153 -9.88 11.52 20.02
C ILE A 153 -10.58 10.30 19.41
N THR A 154 -11.63 9.78 20.05
CA THR A 154 -12.42 8.68 19.47
C THR A 154 -13.15 9.12 18.19
N LYS A 155 -13.59 10.39 18.11
CA LYS A 155 -14.20 10.94 16.90
C LYS A 155 -13.18 11.08 15.75
N THR A 156 -11.97 11.57 16.03
CA THR A 156 -10.91 11.68 15.00
C THR A 156 -10.46 10.29 14.53
N ILE A 157 -10.26 9.35 15.45
CA ILE A 157 -9.91 7.95 15.12
C ILE A 157 -10.95 7.31 14.21
N ARG A 158 -12.24 7.49 14.53
CA ARG A 158 -13.32 6.96 13.69
C ARG A 158 -13.23 7.52 12.27
N GLN A 159 -13.04 8.82 12.12
CA GLN A 159 -12.96 9.46 10.81
C GLN A 159 -11.74 8.97 10.01
N ASP A 160 -10.57 8.83 10.64
CA ASP A 160 -9.35 8.33 9.99
C ASP A 160 -9.47 6.85 9.56
N GLU A 161 -10.18 6.03 10.34
CA GLU A 161 -10.51 4.66 9.96
C GLU A 161 -11.44 4.62 8.74
N TRP A 162 -12.44 5.49 8.66
CA TRP A 162 -13.32 5.60 7.48
C TRP A 162 -12.53 6.02 6.24
N HIS A 163 -11.65 7.02 6.34
CA HIS A 163 -10.84 7.48 5.22
C HIS A 163 -9.89 6.39 4.71
N ALA A 164 -9.21 5.68 5.61
CA ALA A 164 -8.33 4.59 5.20
C ALA A 164 -9.08 3.39 4.61
N LEU A 165 -10.24 3.05 5.18
CA LEU A 165 -11.10 2.00 4.63
C LEU A 165 -11.54 2.34 3.20
N HIS A 166 -11.87 3.61 2.97
CA HIS A 166 -12.25 4.11 1.65
C HIS A 166 -11.11 3.98 0.64
N LEU A 167 -9.89 4.40 1.01
CA LEU A 167 -8.69 4.23 0.18
C LEU A 167 -8.45 2.75 -0.17
N ARG A 168 -8.57 1.84 0.80
CA ARG A 168 -8.39 0.40 0.56
C ARG A 168 -9.45 -0.20 -0.37
N ARG A 169 -10.70 0.27 -0.29
CA ARG A 169 -11.77 -0.16 -1.20
C ARG A 169 -11.58 0.40 -2.60
N MET A 170 -11.16 1.66 -2.72
CA MET A 170 -10.82 2.28 -4.00
C MET A 170 -9.68 1.54 -4.68
N THR A 171 -8.58 1.26 -3.98
CA THR A 171 -7.43 0.52 -4.54
C THR A 171 -7.83 -0.86 -5.05
N ALA A 172 -8.53 -1.66 -4.25
CA ALA A 172 -9.01 -2.98 -4.69
C ALA A 172 -9.97 -2.88 -5.89
N GLY A 173 -10.91 -1.92 -5.87
CA GLY A 173 -11.86 -1.71 -6.95
C GLY A 173 -11.21 -1.26 -8.25
N PHE A 174 -10.38 -0.22 -8.22
CA PHE A 174 -9.66 0.28 -9.39
C PHE A 174 -8.68 -0.76 -9.95
N MET A 175 -8.04 -1.55 -9.08
CA MET A 175 -7.14 -2.61 -9.54
C MET A 175 -7.91 -3.72 -10.27
N GLY A 176 -9.06 -4.14 -9.75
CA GLY A 176 -9.94 -5.11 -10.41
C GLY A 176 -10.50 -4.61 -11.74
N MET A 177 -10.96 -3.35 -11.78
CA MET A 177 -11.44 -2.72 -13.01
C MET A 177 -10.34 -2.61 -14.07
N ALA A 178 -9.12 -2.23 -13.66
CA ALA A 178 -7.97 -2.16 -14.55
C ALA A 178 -7.67 -3.53 -15.19
N VAL A 179 -7.58 -4.60 -14.40
CA VAL A 179 -7.33 -5.95 -14.92
C VAL A 179 -8.43 -6.40 -15.88
N ALA A 180 -9.71 -6.13 -15.56
CA ALA A 180 -10.81 -6.45 -16.45
C ALA A 180 -10.70 -5.71 -17.80
N ILE A 181 -10.45 -4.39 -17.77
CA ILE A 181 -10.30 -3.57 -18.98
C ILE A 181 -9.10 -4.04 -19.82
N ILE A 182 -7.97 -4.36 -19.20
CA ILE A 182 -6.79 -4.88 -19.90
C ILE A 182 -7.10 -6.26 -20.50
N LEU A 183 -7.80 -7.14 -19.79
CA LEU A 183 -8.20 -8.45 -20.31
C LEU A 183 -9.12 -8.30 -21.52
N PHE A 184 -10.13 -7.43 -21.45
CA PHE A 184 -10.99 -7.13 -22.59
C PHE A 184 -10.21 -6.53 -23.77
N GLY A 185 -9.29 -5.60 -23.49
CA GLY A 185 -8.40 -5.03 -24.51
C GLY A 185 -7.54 -6.09 -25.20
N TRP A 186 -7.05 -7.07 -24.44
CA TRP A 186 -6.27 -8.19 -24.98
C TRP A 186 -7.11 -9.08 -25.91
N ILE A 187 -8.33 -9.45 -25.50
CA ILE A 187 -9.26 -10.23 -26.34
C ILE A 187 -9.56 -9.47 -27.64
N ILE A 188 -9.89 -8.17 -27.55
CA ILE A 188 -10.20 -7.33 -28.72
C ILE A 188 -8.99 -7.21 -29.63
N GLY A 189 -7.78 -7.09 -29.09
CA GLY A 189 -6.55 -7.03 -29.88
C GLY A 189 -6.22 -8.35 -30.59
N VAL A 190 -6.46 -9.50 -29.95
CA VAL A 190 -6.33 -10.82 -30.61
C VAL A 190 -7.36 -10.96 -31.73
N LEU A 191 -8.63 -10.61 -31.50
CA LEU A 191 -9.67 -10.60 -32.52
C LEU A 191 -9.34 -9.64 -33.68
N GLY A 192 -8.74 -8.49 -33.37
CA GLY A 192 -8.25 -7.52 -34.36
C GLY A 192 -7.16 -8.09 -35.27
N CYS A 193 -6.25 -8.90 -34.73
CA CYS A 193 -5.24 -9.62 -35.50
C CYS A 193 -5.83 -10.72 -36.39
N CYS A 194 -6.87 -11.43 -35.92
CA CYS A 194 -7.52 -12.48 -36.69
C CYS A 194 -8.36 -11.93 -37.87
N TRP A 195 -8.90 -10.72 -37.76
CA TRP A 195 -9.81 -10.14 -38.76
C TRP A 195 -9.21 -9.02 -39.61
N ASP A 196 -7.91 -8.73 -39.45
CA ASP A 196 -7.13 -7.65 -40.14
C ASP A 196 -7.85 -6.28 -40.11
N ARG A 197 -8.59 -5.99 -39.02
CA ARG A 197 -9.32 -4.72 -38.83
C ARG A 197 -8.50 -3.76 -37.96
N GLY A 198 -7.75 -2.87 -38.60
CA GLY A 198 -6.92 -1.86 -37.91
C GLY A 198 -7.67 -0.99 -36.87
N LEU A 199 -8.99 -0.78 -37.05
CA LEU A 199 -9.83 -0.06 -36.10
C LEU A 199 -9.94 -0.79 -34.74
N MET A 200 -10.09 -2.12 -34.75
CA MET A 200 -10.22 -2.91 -33.52
C MET A 200 -8.92 -2.87 -32.70
N GLN A 201 -7.79 -2.81 -33.39
CA GLN A 201 -6.48 -2.71 -32.75
C GLN A 201 -6.24 -1.35 -32.09
N TYR A 202 -6.71 -0.27 -32.72
CA TYR A 202 -6.68 1.06 -32.11
C TYR A 202 -7.54 1.11 -30.84
N VAL A 203 -8.75 0.54 -30.88
CA VAL A 203 -9.62 0.42 -29.70
C VAL A 203 -8.96 -0.41 -28.60
N ALA A 204 -8.31 -1.54 -28.94
CA ALA A 204 -7.54 -2.32 -27.98
C ALA A 204 -6.41 -1.52 -27.32
N GLY A 205 -5.67 -0.73 -28.11
CA GLY A 205 -4.63 0.17 -27.59
C GLY A 205 -5.17 1.24 -26.64
N LEU A 206 -6.30 1.85 -26.96
CA LEU A 206 -6.97 2.80 -26.06
C LEU A 206 -7.45 2.14 -24.76
N LEU A 207 -7.96 0.91 -24.82
CA LEU A 207 -8.35 0.14 -23.64
C LEU A 207 -7.14 -0.17 -22.75
N PHE A 208 -5.99 -0.50 -23.33
CA PHE A 208 -4.76 -0.69 -22.55
C PHE A 208 -4.30 0.60 -21.87
N LEU A 209 -4.37 1.75 -22.57
CA LEU A 209 -4.02 3.04 -21.97
C LEU A 209 -4.99 3.42 -20.84
N MET A 210 -6.30 3.22 -21.03
CA MET A 210 -7.31 3.43 -19.98
C MET A 210 -7.15 2.46 -18.81
N GLY A 211 -6.86 1.19 -19.06
CA GLY A 211 -6.54 0.22 -18.01
C GLY A 211 -5.28 0.60 -17.24
N GLY A 212 -4.26 1.11 -17.95
CA GLY A 212 -3.03 1.65 -17.37
C GLY A 212 -3.28 2.84 -16.45
N THR A 213 -4.11 3.82 -16.84
CA THR A 213 -4.42 4.97 -15.98
C THR A 213 -5.16 4.55 -14.71
N PHE A 214 -6.13 3.63 -14.78
CA PHE A 214 -6.78 3.09 -13.59
C PHE A 214 -5.81 2.31 -12.68
N CYS A 215 -4.86 1.58 -13.27
CA CYS A 215 -3.79 0.92 -12.53
C CYS A 215 -2.88 1.93 -11.82
N ILE A 216 -2.48 3.03 -12.49
CA ILE A 216 -1.68 4.12 -11.87
C ILE A 216 -2.44 4.71 -10.68
N ILE A 217 -3.71 5.08 -10.88
CA ILE A 217 -4.53 5.66 -9.81
C ILE A 217 -4.60 4.70 -8.61
N SER A 218 -4.80 3.41 -8.85
CA SER A 218 -4.80 2.39 -7.80
C SER A 218 -3.47 2.31 -7.06
N LEU A 219 -2.34 2.18 -7.77
CA LEU A 219 -1.02 2.09 -7.13
C LEU A 219 -0.67 3.34 -6.33
N CYS A 220 -0.91 4.53 -6.89
CA CYS A 220 -0.70 5.79 -6.19
C CYS A 220 -1.57 5.89 -4.93
N THR A 221 -2.84 5.47 -5.01
CA THR A 221 -3.76 5.44 -3.87
C THR A 221 -3.31 4.43 -2.81
N CYS A 222 -2.72 3.29 -3.23
CA CYS A 222 -2.16 2.28 -2.33
C CYS A 222 -0.96 2.84 -1.57
N VAL A 223 -0.02 3.48 -2.25
CA VAL A 223 1.15 4.14 -1.64
C VAL A 223 0.70 5.25 -0.68
N ALA A 224 -0.23 6.10 -1.11
CA ALA A 224 -0.79 7.15 -0.26
C ALA A 224 -1.49 6.56 0.97
N GLY A 225 -2.20 5.45 0.82
CA GLY A 225 -2.84 4.72 1.91
C GLY A 225 -1.84 4.17 2.92
N ILE A 226 -0.74 3.57 2.45
CA ILE A 226 0.33 3.07 3.32
C ILE A 226 0.99 4.22 4.08
N ASN A 227 1.27 5.34 3.40
CA ASN A 227 1.84 6.53 4.05
C ASN A 227 0.88 7.15 5.06
N PHE A 228 -0.42 7.17 4.77
CA PHE A 228 -1.46 7.63 5.70
C PHE A 228 -1.54 6.73 6.94
N GLU A 229 -1.47 5.41 6.77
CA GLU A 229 -1.41 4.44 7.88
C GLU A 229 -0.20 4.66 8.78
N LEU A 230 0.97 4.96 8.19
CA LEU A 230 2.21 5.23 8.93
C LEU A 230 2.18 6.59 9.67
N SER A 231 1.50 7.57 9.09
CA SER A 231 1.42 8.95 9.60
C SER A 231 0.22 9.22 10.52
N ARG A 232 -0.60 8.20 10.83
CA ARG A 232 -1.81 8.35 11.65
C ARG A 232 -1.55 9.02 13.00
N TYR A 233 -2.46 9.93 13.35
CA TYR A 233 -2.50 10.58 14.65
C TYR A 233 -3.56 9.91 15.55
N PRO A 234 -3.27 9.65 16.83
CA PRO A 234 -2.01 9.94 17.50
C PRO A 234 -0.96 8.83 17.35
N ARG A 235 0.29 9.24 17.06
CA ARG A 235 1.46 8.37 16.83
C ARG A 235 1.72 7.39 17.97
N TYR A 236 1.34 7.70 19.21
CA TYR A 236 1.52 6.79 20.35
C TYR A 236 0.61 5.53 20.29
N LEU A 237 -0.50 5.58 19.53
CA LEU A 237 -1.46 4.48 19.40
C LEU A 237 -1.30 3.69 18.09
N TYR A 238 -0.87 4.34 17.01
CA TYR A 238 -0.83 3.73 15.68
C TYR A 238 0.53 3.85 14.97
N GLY A 239 1.45 4.66 15.50
CA GLY A 239 2.79 4.80 14.93
C GLY A 239 3.58 3.51 15.08
N LEU A 240 4.24 3.11 13.99
CA LEU A 240 5.34 2.15 14.07
C LEU A 240 6.53 2.87 14.76
N PRO A 241 7.14 2.28 15.80
CA PRO A 241 8.42 2.79 16.30
C PRO A 241 9.45 2.80 15.17
N ASP A 242 10.32 3.83 15.15
CA ASP A 242 11.27 4.12 14.05
C ASP A 242 12.29 2.98 13.79
N ASP A 243 12.25 1.94 14.61
CA ASP A 243 13.16 0.83 14.63
C ASP A 243 12.61 -0.45 14.02
N ILE A 244 11.38 -0.39 13.53
CA ILE A 244 10.77 -1.43 12.72
C ILE A 244 11.11 -1.11 11.27
N SER A 245 11.95 -1.96 10.67
CA SER A 245 12.29 -1.82 9.26
C SER A 245 11.04 -2.14 8.44
N HIS A 246 10.72 -1.26 7.50
CA HIS A 246 9.56 -1.40 6.64
C HIS A 246 9.97 -1.17 5.19
N GLY A 247 9.30 -1.87 4.28
CA GLY A 247 9.62 -1.80 2.86
C GLY A 247 8.49 -2.29 1.98
N TYR A 248 8.53 -1.88 0.72
CA TYR A 248 7.65 -2.43 -0.31
C TYR A 248 8.12 -3.85 -0.65
N GLY A 249 7.17 -4.78 -0.76
CA GLY A 249 7.48 -6.14 -1.17
C GLY A 249 7.53 -6.31 -2.70
N TRP A 250 7.89 -7.51 -3.14
CA TRP A 250 8.06 -7.85 -4.55
C TRP A 250 6.79 -7.67 -5.39
N SER A 251 5.61 -7.81 -4.77
CA SER A 251 4.31 -7.67 -5.45
C SER A 251 4.09 -6.24 -5.92
N MET A 252 4.59 -5.27 -5.16
CA MET A 252 4.51 -3.85 -5.53
C MET A 252 5.35 -3.58 -6.78
N PHE A 253 6.57 -4.13 -6.83
CA PHE A 253 7.43 -4.05 -8.01
C PHE A 253 6.78 -4.73 -9.22
N CYS A 254 6.18 -5.90 -9.01
CA CYS A 254 5.45 -6.62 -10.05
C CYS A 254 4.27 -5.80 -10.59
N ALA A 255 3.53 -5.11 -9.72
CA ALA A 255 2.42 -4.25 -10.13
C ALA A 255 2.88 -3.02 -10.93
N TRP A 256 3.95 -2.34 -10.49
CA TRP A 256 4.57 -1.24 -11.25
C TRP A 256 5.16 -1.71 -12.58
N GLY A 257 5.76 -2.89 -12.61
CA GLY A 257 6.26 -3.52 -13.84
C GLY A 257 5.12 -3.85 -14.81
N GLY A 258 4.03 -4.45 -14.33
CA GLY A 258 2.82 -4.73 -15.12
C GLY A 258 2.18 -3.46 -15.68
N LEU A 259 2.14 -2.40 -14.88
CA LEU A 259 1.70 -1.08 -15.32
C LEU A 259 2.55 -0.54 -16.48
N GLY A 260 3.87 -0.57 -16.32
CA GLY A 260 4.80 -0.14 -17.36
C GLY A 260 4.61 -0.92 -18.67
N LEU A 261 4.52 -2.25 -18.59
CA LEU A 261 4.27 -3.09 -19.75
C LEU A 261 2.92 -2.84 -20.41
N THR A 262 1.87 -2.56 -19.63
CA THR A 262 0.53 -2.24 -20.16
C THR A 262 0.57 -0.94 -20.97
N LEU A 263 1.23 0.10 -20.45
CA LEU A 263 1.36 1.38 -21.16
C LEU A 263 2.17 1.22 -22.45
N ILE A 264 3.31 0.53 -22.38
CA ILE A 264 4.17 0.26 -23.55
C ILE A 264 3.38 -0.53 -24.61
N SER A 265 2.63 -1.55 -24.19
CA SER A 265 1.75 -2.31 -25.07
C SER A 265 0.66 -1.43 -25.72
N GLY A 266 0.03 -0.54 -24.95
CA GLY A 266 -0.95 0.42 -25.45
C GLY A 266 -0.36 1.35 -26.51
N PHE A 267 0.85 1.87 -26.28
CA PHE A 267 1.57 2.68 -27.27
C PHE A 267 1.90 1.89 -28.54
N PHE A 268 2.40 0.65 -28.43
CA PHE A 268 2.66 -0.18 -29.61
C PHE A 268 1.39 -0.53 -30.39
N CYS A 269 0.27 -0.81 -29.72
CA CYS A 269 -0.99 -1.13 -30.37
C CYS A 269 -1.65 0.09 -31.04
N THR A 270 -1.42 1.30 -30.52
CA THR A 270 -1.92 2.55 -31.13
C THR A 270 -1.04 3.03 -32.30
N LEU A 271 0.28 2.81 -32.24
CA LEU A 271 1.23 3.21 -33.28
C LEU A 271 1.32 2.23 -34.46
N ALA A 272 1.08 0.93 -34.24
CA ALA A 272 1.15 -0.06 -35.31
C ALA A 272 0.23 0.24 -36.54
N PRO A 273 -1.02 0.70 -36.39
CA PRO A 273 -1.85 1.08 -37.53
C PRO A 273 -1.44 2.42 -38.18
N SER A 274 -0.73 3.32 -37.49
CA SER A 274 -0.25 4.59 -38.08
C SER A 274 1.03 4.42 -38.90
N VAL A 275 1.84 3.41 -38.58
CA VAL A 275 3.06 3.03 -39.32
C VAL A 275 2.73 2.11 -40.51
N GLN A 276 1.54 1.51 -40.54
CA GLN A 276 1.06 0.82 -41.74
C GLN A 276 0.63 1.88 -42.76
N PRO A 277 1.22 1.92 -43.97
CA PRO A 277 0.72 2.80 -45.00
C PRO A 277 -0.73 2.42 -45.28
N VAL A 278 -1.62 3.42 -45.20
CA VAL A 278 -3.01 3.36 -45.65
C VAL A 278 -3.04 2.49 -46.92
N PRO A 279 -3.84 1.41 -46.99
CA PRO A 279 -4.08 0.75 -48.25
C PRO A 279 -4.60 1.85 -49.17
N ARG A 280 -3.80 2.23 -50.18
CA ARG A 280 -4.31 3.03 -51.29
C ARG A 280 -5.42 2.18 -51.88
N THR A 281 -6.65 2.47 -51.48
CA THR A 281 -7.83 2.00 -52.15
C THR A 281 -7.71 2.56 -53.55
N ASN A 282 -7.35 1.72 -54.52
CA ASN A 282 -7.47 1.99 -55.94
C ASN A 282 -8.96 2.04 -56.36
N CYS A 283 -9.80 2.70 -55.56
CA CYS A 283 -11.16 3.03 -55.93
C CYS A 283 -11.19 4.54 -56.16
N PRO A 284 -11.31 5.00 -57.42
CA PRO A 284 -11.48 6.41 -57.69
C PRO A 284 -12.74 6.87 -56.97
N LYS A 285 -12.59 7.87 -56.11
CA LYS A 285 -13.70 8.60 -55.51
C LYS A 285 -14.53 9.14 -56.67
N SER A 286 -15.75 8.62 -56.86
CA SER A 286 -16.69 9.17 -57.84
C SER A 286 -16.91 10.63 -57.48
N ARG A 287 -16.41 11.50 -58.37
CA ARG A 287 -16.66 12.93 -58.40
C ARG A 287 -18.18 13.16 -58.27
N PRO A 288 -18.68 13.99 -57.34
CA PRO A 288 -20.07 14.40 -57.40
C PRO A 288 -20.22 15.22 -58.69
N GLU A 289 -20.93 14.68 -59.67
CA GLU A 289 -21.32 15.43 -60.84
C GLU A 289 -22.26 16.55 -60.40
N ASN A 290 -21.88 17.77 -60.76
CA ASN A 290 -22.76 18.93 -60.80
C ASN A 290 -23.89 18.66 -61.81
N GLY A 291 -25.10 19.15 -61.47
CA GLY A 291 -26.24 19.30 -62.39
C GLY A 291 -27.37 18.34 -62.05
N THR A 292 -28.64 18.75 -61.94
CA THR A 292 -29.33 19.84 -62.64
C THR A 292 -30.61 20.19 -61.87
N VAL A 293 -30.84 21.49 -61.70
CA VAL A 293 -32.16 22.07 -61.50
C VAL A 293 -32.80 22.16 -62.89
N CYS A 294 -33.94 21.51 -63.06
CA CYS A 294 -34.94 21.83 -64.08
C CYS A 294 -36.28 22.00 -63.35
#